data_AF-A0A2E0S290-F1
#
_entry.id   AF-A0A2E0S290-F1
#
_cell.length_a   1.000
_cell.length_b   1.000
_cell.length_c   1.000
_cell.angle_alpha   90.00
_cell.angle_beta   90.00
_cell.angle_gamma   90.00
#
_symmetry.space_group_name_H-M   'P 1'
#
loop_
_entity.id
_entity.type
_entity.pdbx_description
1 polymer ?
#
loop_
_entity_poly.entity_id
_entity_poly.type
_entity_poly.pdbx_seq_one_letter_code
_entity_poly.pdbx_strand_id
1 'polypeptide(L)'
;MGLTIGEVIDDIGGGVPGGRKLKMLQTGGPLGGVLSSDSLEIRLDFDEMREAGAILGSGGIIVADDRTCAVDLTRVLVAFCQFESCGKCFPCRLGTTNLLEIVERMSSNKARMGDVDLMKQIGQTMQAGSLCGHGQLGFNPIESAMKHFKEDWNACVDDGKCLTGSCDKPYFTPINTRPFADSPIKNAVPINIAKQVGEKNE
;
A
#
# COMPACT_ATOMS: atom_id res chain seq x y z
N MET A 1 -23.01 -14.79 -6.31
CA MET A 1 -21.73 -14.07 -6.44
C MET A 1 -20.63 -15.10 -6.25
N GLY A 2 -19.51 -15.04 -6.93
CA GLY A 2 -19.03 -14.00 -7.83
C GLY A 2 -17.87 -14.56 -8.64
N LEU A 3 -17.47 -13.81 -9.65
CA LEU A 3 -16.32 -14.14 -10.48
C LEU A 3 -15.08 -14.36 -9.61
N THR A 4 -14.15 -15.18 -10.08
CA THR A 4 -12.82 -15.27 -9.48
C THR A 4 -12.06 -13.97 -9.73
N ILE A 5 -11.04 -13.70 -8.91
CA ILE A 5 -10.16 -12.55 -9.16
C ILE A 5 -9.55 -12.65 -10.57
N GLY A 6 -9.20 -13.85 -11.02
CA GLY A 6 -8.71 -14.12 -12.37
C GLY A 6 -9.70 -13.75 -13.45
N GLU A 7 -10.95 -14.19 -13.36
CA GLU A 7 -11.99 -13.83 -14.34
C GLU A 7 -12.18 -12.30 -14.42
N VAL A 8 -12.13 -11.59 -13.30
CA VAL A 8 -12.22 -10.12 -13.32
C VAL A 8 -11.01 -9.47 -13.98
N ILE A 9 -9.80 -9.99 -13.75
CA ILE A 9 -8.58 -9.40 -14.31
C ILE A 9 -8.44 -9.71 -15.79
N ASP A 10 -8.59 -10.98 -16.16
CA ASP A 10 -8.27 -11.49 -17.49
C ASP A 10 -9.45 -11.29 -18.46
N ASP A 11 -10.68 -11.64 -18.06
CA ASP A 11 -11.84 -11.60 -18.97
C ASP A 11 -12.47 -10.20 -19.05
N ILE A 12 -12.46 -9.45 -17.94
CA ILE A 12 -13.09 -8.11 -17.87
C ILE A 12 -12.04 -7.00 -17.96
N GLY A 13 -10.95 -7.11 -17.20
CA GLY A 13 -9.88 -6.11 -17.12
C GLY A 13 -8.92 -6.11 -18.30
N GLY A 14 -8.94 -7.15 -19.14
CA GLY A 14 -8.05 -7.30 -20.30
C GLY A 14 -6.63 -7.75 -19.96
N GLY A 15 -6.43 -8.28 -18.75
CA GLY A 15 -5.15 -8.83 -18.27
C GLY A 15 -4.11 -7.78 -17.90
N VAL A 16 -2.90 -8.26 -17.57
CA VAL A 16 -1.77 -7.39 -17.20
C VAL A 16 -1.21 -6.67 -18.44
N PRO A 17 -1.00 -5.34 -18.38
CA PRO A 17 -0.50 -4.57 -19.51
C PRO A 17 0.78 -5.16 -20.14
N GLY A 18 0.78 -5.29 -21.47
CA GLY A 18 1.92 -5.81 -22.23
C GLY A 18 2.16 -7.31 -22.07
N GLY A 19 1.17 -8.08 -21.60
CA GLY A 19 1.28 -9.55 -21.44
C GLY A 19 2.30 -9.95 -20.37
N ARG A 20 2.58 -9.05 -19.42
CA ARG A 20 3.56 -9.25 -18.36
C ARG A 20 3.01 -10.20 -17.30
N LYS A 21 3.91 -10.79 -16.51
CA LYS A 21 3.51 -11.68 -15.42
C LYS A 21 2.89 -10.85 -14.28
N LEU A 22 1.71 -11.26 -13.83
CA LEU A 22 1.10 -10.76 -12.62
C LEU A 22 1.95 -11.14 -11.40
N LYS A 23 2.31 -10.14 -10.59
CA LYS A 23 3.06 -10.34 -9.34
C LYS A 23 2.17 -10.16 -8.12
N MET A 24 1.41 -9.06 -8.08
CA MET A 24 0.68 -8.64 -6.89
C MET A 24 -0.69 -8.08 -7.22
N LEU A 25 -1.58 -8.18 -6.24
CA LEU A 25 -2.95 -7.73 -6.29
C LEU A 25 -3.24 -6.93 -5.01
N GLN A 26 -3.89 -5.79 -5.13
CA GLN A 26 -4.49 -5.08 -3.99
C GLN A 26 -5.99 -5.05 -4.21
N THR A 27 -6.76 -5.55 -3.24
CA THR A 27 -8.22 -5.66 -3.34
C THR A 27 -8.92 -4.80 -2.30
N GLY A 28 -10.12 -4.32 -2.62
CA GLY A 28 -11.01 -3.54 -1.75
C GLY A 28 -10.64 -2.07 -1.56
N GLY A 29 -9.37 -1.76 -1.35
CA GLY A 29 -8.85 -0.41 -1.16
C GLY A 29 -7.49 -0.43 -0.45
N PRO A 30 -6.88 0.72 -0.16
CA PRO A 30 -5.53 0.80 0.39
C PRO A 30 -5.36 0.16 1.77
N LEU A 31 -6.46 -0.14 2.47
CA LEU A 31 -6.48 -0.86 3.76
C LEU A 31 -6.69 -2.39 3.60
N GLY A 32 -7.06 -2.86 2.42
CA GLY A 32 -7.45 -4.25 2.16
C GLY A 32 -6.28 -5.23 2.09
N GLY A 33 -5.04 -4.73 2.06
CA GLY A 33 -3.82 -5.54 1.96
C GLY A 33 -3.45 -5.90 0.52
N VAL A 34 -2.41 -6.72 0.39
CA VAL A 34 -1.90 -7.23 -0.89
C VAL A 34 -1.89 -8.76 -0.92
N LEU A 35 -2.22 -9.32 -2.08
CA LEU A 35 -2.24 -10.75 -2.37
C LEU A 35 -1.21 -11.08 -3.47
N SER A 36 -0.71 -12.32 -3.47
CA SER A 36 0.13 -12.85 -4.56
C SER A 36 -0.73 -13.30 -5.75
N SER A 37 -0.09 -13.55 -6.89
CA SER A 37 -0.76 -14.11 -8.07
C SER A 37 -1.33 -15.53 -7.86
N ASP A 38 -0.99 -16.21 -6.77
CA ASP A 38 -1.61 -17.50 -6.40
C ASP A 38 -3.08 -17.35 -5.96
N SER A 39 -3.53 -16.10 -5.77
CA SER A 39 -4.87 -15.76 -5.29
C SER A 39 -5.92 -15.62 -6.41
N LEU A 40 -5.58 -15.92 -7.67
CA LEU A 40 -6.48 -15.70 -8.80
C LEU A 40 -7.77 -16.53 -8.75
N GLU A 41 -7.72 -17.72 -8.16
CA GLU A 41 -8.86 -18.63 -8.03
C GLU A 41 -9.82 -18.25 -6.89
N ILE A 42 -9.45 -17.28 -6.06
CA ILE A 42 -10.30 -16.81 -4.96
C ILE A 42 -11.51 -16.12 -5.55
N ARG A 43 -12.70 -16.49 -5.07
CA ARG A 43 -13.93 -15.83 -5.49
C ARG A 43 -14.06 -14.48 -4.82
N LEU A 44 -14.64 -13.53 -5.53
CA LEU A 44 -15.05 -12.25 -4.98
C LEU A 44 -16.26 -12.43 -4.04
N ASP A 45 -15.96 -12.98 -2.88
CA ASP A 45 -16.88 -13.24 -1.77
C ASP A 45 -16.25 -12.73 -0.46
N PHE A 46 -17.07 -12.24 0.47
CA PHE A 46 -16.56 -11.65 1.72
C PHE A 46 -15.79 -12.64 2.58
N ASP A 47 -16.23 -13.90 2.63
CA ASP A 47 -15.62 -14.91 3.50
C ASP A 47 -14.33 -15.45 2.88
N GLU A 48 -14.34 -15.82 1.59
CA GLU A 48 -13.15 -16.31 0.89
C GLU A 48 -12.02 -15.26 0.88
N MET A 49 -12.36 -13.98 0.65
CA MET A 49 -11.39 -12.89 0.67
C MET A 49 -10.79 -12.68 2.06
N ARG A 50 -11.63 -12.76 3.11
CA ARG A 50 -11.18 -12.63 4.50
C ARG A 50 -10.24 -13.76 4.90
N GLU A 51 -10.52 -15.00 4.48
CA GLU A 51 -9.64 -16.16 4.72
C GLU A 51 -8.28 -16.00 4.03
N ALA A 52 -8.25 -15.36 2.86
CA ALA A 52 -7.02 -15.03 2.16
C ALA A 52 -6.20 -13.90 2.81
N GLY A 53 -6.76 -13.20 3.80
CA GLY A 53 -6.15 -12.04 4.44
C GLY A 53 -6.33 -10.75 3.65
N ALA A 54 -7.33 -10.71 2.78
CA ALA A 54 -7.76 -9.54 2.05
C ALA A 54 -9.16 -9.09 2.47
N ILE A 55 -9.60 -7.93 1.99
CA ILE A 55 -10.93 -7.40 2.27
C ILE A 55 -11.61 -7.04 0.96
N LEU A 56 -12.82 -7.55 0.74
CA LEU A 56 -13.70 -7.08 -0.31
C LEU A 56 -14.32 -5.74 0.12
N GLY A 57 -13.58 -4.66 -0.06
CA GLY A 57 -13.96 -3.29 0.30
C GLY A 57 -14.89 -2.66 -0.74
N SER A 58 -14.42 -1.60 -1.41
CA SER A 58 -15.19 -0.90 -2.46
C SER A 58 -15.31 -1.67 -3.78
N GLY A 59 -14.78 -2.89 -3.85
CA GLY A 59 -14.68 -3.68 -5.09
C GLY A 59 -13.53 -3.27 -6.01
N GLY A 60 -12.67 -2.32 -5.61
CA GLY A 60 -11.49 -1.95 -6.39
C GLY A 60 -10.41 -3.03 -6.38
N ILE A 61 -9.81 -3.31 -7.54
CA ILE A 61 -8.67 -4.21 -7.69
C ILE A 61 -7.55 -3.46 -8.43
N ILE A 62 -6.37 -3.40 -7.83
CA ILE A 62 -5.16 -2.91 -8.46
C ILE A 62 -4.24 -4.09 -8.72
N VAL A 63 -3.76 -4.21 -9.97
CA VAL A 63 -2.83 -5.26 -10.40
C VAL A 63 -1.43 -4.68 -10.57
N ALA A 64 -0.41 -5.41 -10.13
CA ALA A 64 0.98 -5.03 -10.30
C ALA A 64 1.79 -6.16 -10.97
N ASP A 65 2.60 -5.77 -11.95
CA ASP A 65 3.46 -6.68 -12.70
C ASP A 65 4.79 -6.99 -11.96
N ASP A 66 5.59 -7.86 -12.55
CA ASP A 66 6.92 -8.28 -12.08
C ASP A 66 7.98 -7.15 -11.95
N ARG A 67 7.73 -5.93 -12.45
CA ARG A 67 8.60 -4.76 -12.22
C ARG A 67 8.32 -4.03 -10.92
N THR A 68 7.24 -4.37 -10.23
CA THR A 68 6.82 -3.64 -9.03
C THR A 68 7.40 -4.30 -7.78
N CYS A 69 8.07 -3.53 -6.93
CA CYS A 69 8.51 -4.00 -5.61
C CYS A 69 7.35 -3.91 -4.62
N ALA A 70 7.17 -4.93 -3.79
CA ALA A 70 6.15 -4.97 -2.75
C ALA A 70 6.36 -3.86 -1.69
N VAL A 71 7.63 -3.56 -1.36
CA VAL A 71 7.98 -2.48 -0.44
C VAL A 71 7.54 -1.13 -0.99
N ASP A 72 7.76 -0.90 -2.30
CA ASP A 72 7.38 0.34 -2.99
C ASP A 72 5.85 0.49 -3.11
N LEU A 73 5.13 -0.59 -3.43
CA LEU A 73 3.66 -0.55 -3.42
C LEU A 73 3.14 -0.24 -2.01
N THR A 74 3.68 -0.92 -0.99
CA THR A 74 3.29 -0.71 0.40
C THR A 74 3.57 0.71 0.86
N ARG A 75 4.69 1.30 0.45
CA ARG A 75 5.04 2.71 0.68
C ARG A 75 3.91 3.64 0.24
N VAL A 76 3.34 3.42 -0.95
CA VAL A 76 2.21 4.21 -1.46
C VAL A 76 0.93 4.00 -0.65
N LEU A 77 0.61 2.75 -0.29
CA LEU A 77 -0.60 2.43 0.47
C LEU A 77 -0.57 3.02 1.88
N VAL A 78 0.57 2.93 2.57
CA VAL A 78 0.74 3.50 3.91
C VAL A 78 0.75 5.02 3.86
N ALA A 79 1.33 5.60 2.80
CA ALA A 79 1.29 7.04 2.58
C ALA A 79 -0.14 7.57 2.45
N PHE A 80 -0.99 6.86 1.69
CA PHE A 80 -2.42 7.15 1.64
C PHE A 80 -3.06 7.08 3.03
N CYS A 81 -2.80 5.99 3.78
CA CYS A 81 -3.38 5.81 5.11
C CYS A 81 -3.01 6.94 6.07
N GLN A 82 -1.79 7.46 5.97
CA GLN A 82 -1.33 8.58 6.78
C GLN A 82 -1.96 9.90 6.35
N PHE A 83 -2.17 10.10 5.05
CA PHE A 83 -2.80 11.32 4.53
C PHE A 83 -4.28 11.41 4.90
N GLU A 84 -5.01 10.30 4.75
CA GLU A 84 -6.45 10.21 5.03
C GLU A 84 -6.78 10.04 6.53
N SER A 85 -5.77 10.03 7.40
CA SER A 85 -6.00 9.97 8.84
C SER A 85 -6.70 11.25 9.33
N CYS A 86 -7.87 11.11 9.94
CA CYS A 86 -8.59 12.22 10.56
C CYS A 86 -7.89 12.82 11.80
N GLY A 87 -6.79 12.21 12.26
CA GLY A 87 -5.96 12.74 13.35
C GLY A 87 -6.54 12.63 14.76
N LYS A 88 -7.76 12.10 14.93
CA LYS A 88 -8.48 12.09 16.22
C LYS A 88 -7.84 11.18 17.27
N CYS A 89 -7.42 9.98 16.89
CA CYS A 89 -6.83 9.01 17.81
C CYS A 89 -5.32 8.92 17.65
N PHE A 90 -4.62 8.97 18.79
CA PHE A 90 -3.16 8.96 18.83
C PHE A 90 -2.54 7.72 18.16
N PRO A 91 -3.05 6.49 18.36
CA PRO A 91 -2.49 5.29 17.73
C PRO A 91 -2.51 5.36 16.20
N CYS A 92 -3.62 5.71 15.58
CA CYS A 92 -3.69 5.89 14.12
C CYS A 92 -2.80 7.03 13.64
N ARG A 93 -2.90 8.19 14.31
CA ARG A 93 -2.23 9.43 13.89
C ARG A 93 -0.72 9.28 13.84
N LEU A 94 -0.12 8.81 14.93
CA LEU A 94 1.32 8.64 15.01
C LEU A 94 1.76 7.30 14.43
N GLY A 95 0.95 6.25 14.56
CA GLY A 95 1.30 4.94 14.04
C GLY A 95 1.49 4.95 12.54
N THR A 96 0.55 5.53 11.77
CA THR A 96 0.69 5.65 10.31
C THR A 96 1.91 6.48 9.87
N THR A 97 2.24 7.53 10.63
CA THR A 97 3.44 8.35 10.39
C THR A 97 4.71 7.54 10.62
N ASN A 98 4.82 6.85 11.77
CA ASN A 98 5.98 6.01 12.09
C ASN A 98 6.14 4.85 11.10
N LEU A 99 5.04 4.21 10.70
CA LEU A 99 5.08 3.14 9.70
C LEU A 99 5.62 3.66 8.36
N LEU A 100 5.14 4.81 7.90
CA LEU A 100 5.62 5.40 6.65
C LEU A 100 7.11 5.73 6.70
N GLU A 101 7.59 6.33 7.80
CA GLU A 101 9.01 6.66 7.96
C GLU A 101 9.91 5.41 7.93
N ILE A 102 9.44 4.30 8.51
CA ILE A 102 10.17 3.03 8.49
C ILE A 102 10.19 2.46 7.07
N VAL A 103 9.04 2.40 6.39
CA VAL A 103 8.95 1.85 5.02
C VAL A 103 9.77 2.69 4.02
N GLU A 104 9.73 4.03 4.15
CA GLU A 104 10.55 4.93 3.33
C GLU A 104 12.03 4.63 3.49
N ARG A 105 12.47 4.48 4.74
CA ARG A 105 13.85 4.15 5.07
C ARG A 105 14.28 2.79 4.52
N MET A 106 13.40 1.79 4.54
CA MET A 106 13.65 0.50 3.90
C MET A 106 13.77 0.63 2.38
N SER A 107 12.87 1.39 1.73
CA SER A 107 12.92 1.63 0.29
C SER A 107 14.19 2.37 -0.16
N SER A 108 14.76 3.17 0.74
CA SER A 108 16.00 3.93 0.53
C SER A 108 17.28 3.19 0.96
N ASN A 109 17.23 1.86 1.17
CA ASN A 109 18.37 1.03 1.58
C ASN A 109 19.03 1.49 2.91
N LYS A 110 18.21 2.02 3.82
CA LYS A 110 18.63 2.56 5.13
C LYS A 110 17.92 1.85 6.29
N ALA A 111 17.42 0.63 6.05
CA ALA A 111 16.79 -0.19 7.06
C ALA A 111 17.70 -0.35 8.29
N ARG A 112 17.11 -0.44 9.48
CA ARG A 112 17.82 -0.72 10.73
C ARG A 112 17.37 -2.06 11.29
N MET A 113 18.27 -2.69 12.00
CA MET A 113 17.96 -3.87 12.80
C MET A 113 16.79 -3.56 13.76
N GLY A 114 15.78 -4.44 13.76
CA GLY A 114 14.57 -4.29 14.59
C GLY A 114 13.43 -3.48 13.98
N ASP A 115 13.59 -2.91 12.78
CA ASP A 115 12.52 -2.14 12.13
C ASP A 115 11.25 -2.97 11.89
N VAL A 116 11.43 -4.24 11.47
CA VAL A 116 10.31 -5.16 11.22
C VAL A 116 9.52 -5.41 12.51
N ASP A 117 10.21 -5.61 13.63
CA ASP A 117 9.56 -5.85 14.91
C ASP A 117 8.87 -4.58 15.44
N LEU A 118 9.51 -3.42 15.25
CA LEU A 118 8.91 -2.12 15.58
C LEU A 118 7.63 -1.86 14.77
N MET A 119 7.62 -2.13 13.47
CA MET A 119 6.41 -1.99 12.64
C MET A 119 5.28 -2.90 13.13
N LYS A 120 5.58 -4.15 13.51
CA LYS A 120 4.58 -5.06 14.08
C LYS A 120 4.01 -4.54 15.39
N GLN A 121 4.85 -4.05 16.30
CA GLN A 121 4.40 -3.46 17.56
C GLN A 121 3.51 -2.23 17.35
N ILE A 122 3.89 -1.36 16.41
CA ILE A 122 3.08 -0.20 16.02
C ILE A 122 1.73 -0.68 15.45
N GLY A 123 1.75 -1.65 14.54
CA GLY A 123 0.55 -2.22 13.93
C GLY A 123 -0.42 -2.81 14.93
N GLN A 124 0.06 -3.61 15.87
CA GLN A 124 -0.75 -4.17 16.97
C GLN A 124 -1.35 -3.06 17.86
N THR A 125 -0.56 -2.02 18.16
CA THR A 125 -1.04 -0.87 18.92
C THR A 125 -2.12 -0.09 18.16
N MET A 126 -1.96 0.08 16.85
CA MET A 126 -2.96 0.70 15.99
C MET A 126 -4.24 -0.11 15.94
N GLN A 127 -4.14 -1.43 15.78
CA GLN A 127 -5.28 -2.35 15.73
C GLN A 127 -6.09 -2.32 17.04
N ALA A 128 -5.42 -2.35 18.19
CA ALA A 128 -6.09 -2.35 19.49
C ALA A 128 -6.58 -0.96 19.94
N GLY A 129 -5.86 0.11 19.57
CA GLY A 129 -6.06 1.44 20.14
C GLY A 129 -6.76 2.47 19.25
N SER A 130 -6.97 2.17 17.96
CA SER A 130 -7.62 3.11 17.05
C SER A 130 -9.14 3.10 17.17
N LEU A 131 -9.76 4.28 17.02
CA LEU A 131 -11.19 4.48 17.20
C LEU A 131 -12.06 3.98 16.03
N CYS A 132 -11.48 3.78 14.84
CA CYS A 132 -12.22 3.38 13.64
C CYS A 132 -11.42 2.38 12.79
N GLY A 133 -12.10 1.73 11.84
CA GLY A 133 -11.52 0.73 10.95
C GLY A 133 -10.30 1.23 10.16
N HIS A 134 -10.24 2.51 9.80
CA HIS A 134 -9.07 3.10 9.12
C HIS A 134 -7.79 2.94 9.94
N GLY A 135 -7.85 3.34 11.21
CA GLY A 135 -6.71 3.21 12.10
C GLY A 135 -6.42 1.76 12.46
N GLN A 136 -7.46 0.93 12.61
CA GLN A 136 -7.30 -0.47 12.98
C GLN A 136 -6.66 -1.31 11.86
N LEU A 137 -6.94 -0.99 10.60
CA LEU A 137 -6.48 -1.72 9.42
C LEU A 137 -5.28 -1.07 8.72
N GLY A 138 -4.79 0.07 9.22
CA GLY A 138 -3.69 0.81 8.59
C GLY A 138 -2.35 0.08 8.51
N PHE A 139 -2.19 -1.02 9.26
CA PHE A 139 -1.01 -1.89 9.19
C PHE A 139 -1.16 -3.06 8.20
N ASN A 140 -2.38 -3.40 7.79
CA ASN A 140 -2.65 -4.55 6.93
C ASN A 140 -1.85 -4.56 5.62
N PRO A 141 -1.60 -3.43 4.93
CA PRO A 141 -0.78 -3.43 3.73
C PRO A 141 0.64 -3.92 3.97
N ILE A 142 1.25 -3.52 5.10
CA ILE A 142 2.60 -3.96 5.48
C ILE A 142 2.57 -5.43 5.88
N GLU A 143 1.62 -5.84 6.72
CA GLU A 143 1.52 -7.22 7.20
C GLU A 143 1.34 -8.22 6.06
N SER A 144 0.38 -7.95 5.16
CA SER A 144 0.12 -8.79 3.99
C SER A 144 1.30 -8.78 3.01
N ALA A 145 1.95 -7.64 2.78
CA ALA A 145 3.12 -7.58 1.92
C ALA A 145 4.29 -8.39 2.47
N MET A 146 4.56 -8.33 3.78
CA MET A 146 5.60 -9.14 4.42
C MET A 146 5.27 -10.63 4.37
N LYS A 147 3.99 -11.01 4.42
CA LYS A 147 3.56 -12.41 4.31
C LYS A 147 3.78 -12.97 2.91
N HIS A 148 3.34 -12.25 1.88
CA HIS A 148 3.30 -12.74 0.50
C HIS A 148 4.58 -12.47 -0.30
N PHE A 149 5.36 -11.43 0.05
CA PHE A 149 6.50 -10.97 -0.74
C PHE A 149 7.80 -10.90 0.07
N LYS A 150 8.07 -11.96 0.87
CA LYS A 150 9.25 -12.04 1.73
C LYS A 150 10.56 -11.75 1.00
N GLU A 151 10.68 -12.19 -0.25
CA GLU A 151 11.88 -11.97 -1.06
C GLU A 151 12.16 -10.47 -1.29
N ASP A 152 11.14 -9.70 -1.67
CA ASP A 152 11.27 -8.25 -1.84
C ASP A 152 11.61 -7.55 -0.52
N TRP A 153 10.97 -7.96 0.58
CA TRP A 153 11.23 -7.38 1.90
C TRP A 153 12.63 -7.71 2.41
N ASN A 154 13.07 -8.97 2.33
CA ASN A 154 14.40 -9.38 2.75
C ASN A 154 15.48 -8.68 1.90
N ALA A 155 15.29 -8.57 0.58
CA ALA A 155 16.24 -7.85 -0.27
C ALA A 155 16.36 -6.37 0.10
N CYS A 156 15.25 -5.69 0.40
CA CYS A 156 15.29 -4.29 0.82
C CYS A 156 15.82 -4.11 2.26
N VAL A 157 15.53 -5.04 3.17
CA VAL A 157 15.89 -4.93 4.60
C VAL A 157 17.31 -5.41 4.87
N ASP A 158 17.69 -6.58 4.36
CA ASP A 158 18.95 -7.24 4.67
C ASP A 158 20.06 -6.83 3.71
N ASP A 159 19.77 -6.85 2.40
CA ASP A 159 20.76 -6.59 1.35
C ASP A 159 20.85 -5.11 0.97
N GLY A 160 19.89 -4.28 1.41
CA GLY A 160 19.80 -2.88 1.02
C GLY A 160 19.69 -2.72 -0.50
N LYS A 161 18.89 -3.58 -1.14
CA LYS A 161 18.70 -3.57 -2.60
C LYS A 161 17.26 -3.83 -2.98
N CYS A 162 16.73 -3.04 -3.91
CA CYS A 162 15.47 -3.34 -4.57
C CYS A 162 15.68 -4.34 -5.72
N LEU A 163 14.98 -5.48 -5.70
CA LEU A 163 15.07 -6.50 -6.78
C LEU A 163 14.54 -5.99 -8.12
N THR A 164 13.57 -5.09 -8.10
CA THR A 164 12.92 -4.58 -9.31
C THR A 164 13.37 -3.17 -9.71
N GLY A 165 14.17 -2.51 -8.89
CA GLY A 165 14.59 -1.11 -9.07
C GLY A 165 13.47 -0.08 -8.91
N SER A 166 12.26 -0.48 -8.48
CA SER A 166 11.13 0.47 -8.37
C SER A 166 11.26 1.41 -7.17
N CYS A 167 11.95 1.00 -6.11
CA CYS A 167 12.20 1.82 -4.92
C CYS A 167 13.07 3.06 -5.19
N ASP A 168 13.90 3.06 -6.24
CA ASP A 168 14.82 4.17 -6.57
C ASP A 168 14.09 5.43 -7.05
N LYS A 169 12.77 5.32 -7.31
CA LYS A 169 11.94 6.46 -7.67
C LYS A 169 11.78 7.39 -6.46
N PRO A 170 11.95 8.71 -6.64
CA PRO A 170 11.70 9.68 -5.58
C PRO A 170 10.24 9.59 -5.16
N TYR A 171 9.97 9.41 -3.88
CA TYR A 171 8.61 9.47 -3.35
C TYR A 171 8.58 10.08 -1.95
N PHE A 172 7.80 11.15 -1.81
CA PHE A 172 7.36 11.80 -0.55
C PHE A 172 6.27 12.82 -0.96
N THR A 173 5.24 13.22 -0.20
CA THR A 173 5.15 13.45 1.24
C THR A 173 3.66 13.50 1.65
N PRO A 174 3.06 12.49 2.30
CA PRO A 174 1.73 12.69 2.87
C PRO A 174 1.84 13.52 4.15
N ILE A 175 1.09 14.61 4.19
CA ILE A 175 0.79 15.37 5.40
C ILE A 175 -0.66 15.83 5.18
N ASN A 176 -1.60 15.57 6.08
CA ASN A 176 -1.52 16.11 7.43
C ASN A 176 -2.63 15.55 8.34
N THR A 177 -2.22 15.25 9.56
CA THR A 177 -2.84 14.44 10.62
C THR A 177 -3.63 15.31 11.64
N ARG A 178 -4.45 16.23 11.14
CA ARG A 178 -4.77 17.54 11.75
C ARG A 178 -5.83 17.56 12.87
N PRO A 179 -5.61 18.38 13.93
CA PRO A 179 -6.71 18.93 14.71
C PRO A 179 -7.22 20.32 14.29
N PHE A 180 -6.61 21.05 13.33
CA PHE A 180 -7.16 22.33 12.78
C PHE A 180 -6.62 22.60 11.36
N ALA A 181 -7.44 22.39 10.33
CA ALA A 181 -6.95 22.19 8.97
C ALA A 181 -6.43 23.42 8.19
N ASP A 182 -6.49 24.63 8.76
CA ASP A 182 -6.30 25.89 8.03
C ASP A 182 -4.93 26.58 8.19
N SER A 183 -3.85 25.86 8.51
CA SER A 183 -2.51 26.45 8.28
C SER A 183 -2.12 26.20 6.83
N PRO A 184 -2.16 27.19 5.92
CA PRO A 184 -1.77 26.99 4.53
C PRO A 184 -0.31 26.54 4.48
N ILE A 185 -0.01 25.57 3.61
CA ILE A 185 1.38 25.23 3.29
C ILE A 185 1.98 26.47 2.63
N LYS A 186 2.73 27.28 3.38
CA LYS A 186 3.49 28.40 2.80
C LYS A 186 4.36 27.83 1.68
N ASN A 187 4.20 28.38 0.48
CA ASN A 187 4.93 28.01 -0.75
C ASN A 187 4.53 26.68 -1.42
N ALA A 188 3.33 26.13 -1.18
CA ALA A 188 2.82 25.06 -2.03
C ALA A 188 2.47 25.60 -3.43
N VAL A 189 3.11 25.06 -4.46
CA VAL A 189 2.73 25.27 -5.86
C VAL A 189 1.80 24.13 -6.27
N PRO A 190 0.58 24.40 -6.77
CA PRO A 190 -0.31 23.35 -7.27
C PRO A 190 0.33 22.61 -8.44
N ILE A 191 0.33 21.28 -8.40
CA ILE A 191 0.70 20.46 -9.55
C ILE A 191 -0.52 20.42 -10.48
N ASN A 192 -0.39 21.02 -11.65
CA ASN A 192 -1.42 20.96 -12.68
C ASN A 192 -1.32 19.61 -13.40
N ILE A 193 -2.12 18.64 -12.95
CA ILE A 193 -2.14 17.25 -13.44
C ILE A 193 -2.41 17.20 -14.96
N ALA A 194 -3.10 18.20 -15.51
CA ALA A 194 -3.37 18.29 -16.96
C ALA A 194 -2.11 18.46 -17.82
N LYS A 195 -0.99 18.97 -17.28
CA LYS A 195 0.25 19.18 -18.06
C LYS A 195 1.18 17.97 -18.12
N GLN A 196 0.92 16.90 -17.36
CA GLN A 196 1.76 15.68 -17.36
C GLN A 196 1.23 14.56 -18.25
N VAL A 197 -0.05 14.60 -18.61
CA VAL A 197 -0.58 13.78 -19.70
C VAL A 197 -0.53 14.66 -20.93
N GLY A 198 0.51 14.48 -21.75
CA GLY A 198 0.81 15.38 -22.85
C GLY A 198 -0.43 15.76 -23.65
N GLU A 199 -0.69 17.06 -23.76
CA GLU A 199 -1.41 17.65 -24.88
C GLU A 199 -0.67 17.21 -26.15
N LYS A 200 -1.10 16.10 -26.75
CA LYS A 200 -1.08 15.98 -28.20
C LYS A 200 -2.44 16.47 -28.67
N ASN A 201 -2.44 17.74 -29.05
CA ASN A 201 -3.47 18.44 -29.80
C ASN A 201 -3.81 17.69 -31.09
N GLU A 202 -5.08 17.81 -31.50
CA GLU A 202 -5.61 17.69 -32.87
C GLU A 202 -5.46 16.36 -33.62
#